data_AF-A0A8T4I005-F1
#
_entry.id   AF-A0A8T4I005-F1
#
_cell.length_a   1.000
_cell.length_b   1.000
_cell.length_c   1.000
_cell.angle_alpha   90.00
_cell.angle_beta   90.00
_cell.angle_gamma   90.00
#
_symmetry.space_group_name_H-M   'P 1'
#
loop_
_entity.id
_entity.type
_entity.pdbx_description
1 polymer ?
#
loop_
_entity_poly.entity_id
_entity_poly.type
_entity_poly.pdbx_seq_one_letter_code
_entity_poly.pdbx_strand_id
1 'polypeptide(L)' 'TLHEKAPESARRRFARMFRPPVDEVQPQALRVAIAGVVRDSQVLLVCRRGDGALSWQFPAGMIKPGASSQVVTVQETH' A
#
# COMPACT_ATOMS: atom_id res chain seq x y z
N THR A 1 -18.76 -24.61 -27.09
CA THR A 1 -19.33 -25.16 -25.83
C THR A 1 -20.79 -24.72 -25.65
N LEU A 2 -21.57 -25.33 -24.74
CA LEU A 2 -22.95 -24.92 -24.43
C LEU A 2 -23.07 -23.43 -24.05
N HIS A 3 -22.01 -22.87 -23.44
CA HIS A 3 -21.89 -21.46 -23.09
C HIS A 3 -21.88 -20.53 -24.31
N GLU A 4 -21.13 -20.87 -25.37
CA GLU A 4 -21.01 -20.04 -26.58
C GLU A 4 -22.30 -19.98 -27.39
N LYS A 5 -23.13 -21.03 -27.30
CA LYS A 5 -24.45 -21.11 -27.97
C LYS A 5 -25.56 -20.42 -27.17
N ALA A 6 -25.29 -19.98 -25.93
CA ALA A 6 -26.30 -19.39 -25.07
C ALA A 6 -26.61 -17.93 -25.47
N PRO A 7 -27.88 -17.48 -25.31
CA PRO A 7 -28.26 -16.09 -25.49
C PRO A 7 -27.38 -15.15 -24.65
N GLU A 8 -27.08 -13.97 -25.18
CA GLU A 8 -26.19 -13.01 -24.50
C GLU A 8 -26.67 -12.65 -23.08
N SER A 9 -27.97 -12.55 -22.88
CA SER A 9 -28.55 -12.30 -21.56
C SER A 9 -28.28 -13.44 -20.57
N ALA A 10 -28.29 -14.69 -21.03
CA ALA A 10 -27.97 -15.86 -20.21
C ALA A 10 -26.48 -15.89 -19.85
N ARG A 11 -25.60 -15.58 -20.82
CA ARG A 11 -24.15 -15.47 -20.59
C ARG A 11 -23.81 -14.38 -19.59
N ARG A 12 -24.45 -13.20 -19.70
CA ARG A 12 -24.27 -12.07 -18.77
C ARG A 12 -24.76 -12.41 -17.35
N ARG A 13 -25.93 -13.05 -17.21
CA ARG A 13 -26.45 -13.48 -15.89
C ARG A 13 -25.53 -14.52 -15.24
N PHE A 14 -25.06 -15.49 -16.01
CA PHE A 14 -24.11 -16.50 -15.56
C PHE A 14 -22.80 -15.84 -15.10
N ALA A 15 -22.20 -14.98 -15.92
CA ALA A 15 -20.99 -14.25 -15.55
C ALA A 15 -21.16 -13.42 -14.26
N ARG A 16 -22.35 -12.88 -14.03
CA ARG A 16 -22.67 -12.12 -12.80
C ARG A 16 -22.85 -13.03 -11.57
N MET A 17 -23.40 -14.23 -11.73
CA MET A 17 -23.54 -15.20 -10.63
C MET A 17 -22.21 -15.78 -10.15
N PHE A 18 -21.25 -15.96 -11.06
CA PHE A 18 -19.93 -16.50 -10.74
C PHE A 18 -18.87 -15.43 -10.49
N ARG A 19 -19.23 -14.14 -10.59
CA ARG A 19 -18.35 -13.06 -10.17
C ARG A 19 -18.28 -13.14 -8.64
N PRO A 20 -17.12 -13.45 -8.03
CA PRO A 20 -16.99 -13.30 -6.60
C PRO A 20 -17.39 -11.86 -6.25
N PRO A 21 -18.13 -11.63 -5.14
CA PRO A 21 -18.34 -10.27 -4.68
C PRO A 21 -16.96 -9.63 -4.62
N VAL A 22 -16.78 -8.56 -5.38
CA VAL A 22 -15.55 -7.77 -5.26
C VAL A 22 -15.63 -7.27 -3.83
N ASP A 23 -14.73 -7.73 -2.95
CA ASP A 23 -14.62 -7.15 -1.62
C ASP A 23 -14.61 -5.64 -1.82
N GLU A 24 -15.61 -4.96 -1.24
CA GLU A 24 -15.71 -3.52 -1.39
C GLU A 24 -14.36 -2.94 -0.96
N VAL A 25 -13.67 -2.28 -1.90
CA VAL A 25 -12.37 -1.68 -1.63
C VAL A 25 -12.61 -0.54 -0.66
N GLN A 26 -12.53 -0.85 0.63
CA GLN A 26 -12.67 0.16 1.66
C GLN A 26 -11.44 1.06 1.63
N PRO A 27 -11.62 2.39 1.61
CA PRO A 27 -10.50 3.31 1.68
C PRO A 27 -9.74 3.06 2.98
N GLN A 28 -8.44 2.79 2.86
CA GLN A 28 -7.58 2.63 4.01
C GLN A 28 -6.91 3.97 4.35
N ALA A 29 -6.84 4.28 5.65
CA ALA A 29 -6.08 5.43 6.11
C ALA A 29 -4.61 5.28 5.69
N LEU A 30 -4.06 6.34 5.09
CA LEU A 30 -2.64 6.40 4.80
C LEU A 30 -1.87 6.41 6.13
N ARG A 31 -1.03 5.41 6.33
CA ARG A 31 -0.17 5.28 7.51
C ARG A 31 1.29 5.34 7.08
N VAL A 32 2.09 6.04 7.87
CA VAL A 32 3.52 6.22 7.64
C VAL A 32 4.28 5.77 8.88
N ALA A 33 5.36 5.03 8.65
CA ALA A 33 6.37 4.72 9.66
C ALA A 33 7.48 5.76 9.56
N ILE A 34 7.89 6.34 10.69
CA ILE A 34 9.00 7.30 10.77
C ILE A 34 10.03 6.73 11.76
N ALA A 35 11.28 6.58 11.32
CA ALA A 35 12.35 6.00 12.12
C ALA A 35 13.22 7.10 12.77
N GLY A 36 13.11 7.24 14.08
CA GLY A 36 14.06 8.04 14.87
C GLY A 36 15.30 7.20 15.22
N VAL A 37 16.37 7.30 14.44
CA VAL A 37 17.62 6.57 14.69
C VAL A 37 18.58 7.47 15.47
N VAL A 38 18.91 7.07 16.69
CA VAL A 38 19.78 7.82 17.61
C VAL A 38 21.15 7.13 17.78
N ARG A 39 22.19 7.94 17.93
CA ARG A 39 23.51 7.53 18.41
C ARG A 39 24.03 8.63 19.33
N ASP A 40 24.14 8.35 20.62
CA ASP A 40 24.49 9.33 21.65
C ASP A 40 23.58 10.58 21.57
N SER A 41 24.15 11.75 21.32
CA SER A 41 23.43 13.01 21.13
C SER A 41 23.14 13.35 19.66
N GLN A 42 23.28 12.39 18.75
CA GLN A 42 23.08 12.55 17.31
C GLN A 42 21.86 11.78 16.82
N VAL A 43 21.24 12.30 15.76
CA VAL A 43 20.14 11.67 15.04
C VAL A 43 20.47 11.51 13.56
N LEU A 44 19.99 10.43 12.94
CA LEU A 44 20.08 10.24 11.50
C LEU A 44 18.97 11.02 10.79
N LEU A 45 19.38 11.90 9.88
CA LEU A 45 18.49 12.51 8.89
C LEU A 45 18.95 12.12 7.49
N VAL A 46 17.98 11.93 6.59
CA VAL A 46 18.20 11.68 5.17
C VAL A 46 17.85 12.92 4.37
N CYS A 47 18.64 13.18 3.34
CA CYS A 47 18.37 14.24 2.37
C CYS A 47 17.69 13.66 1.13
N ARG A 48 16.48 14.10 0.81
CA ARG A 48 15.80 13.65 -0.42
C ARG A 48 16.50 14.27 -1.63
N ARG A 49 16.67 13.48 -2.69
CA ARG A 49 17.08 14.01 -4.00
C ARG A 49 15.87 14.69 -4.65
N GLY A 50 15.86 16.01 -4.69
CA GLY A 50 14.82 16.83 -5.34
C GLY A 50 14.54 18.17 -4.65
N ASP A 51 13.72 19.00 -5.28
CA ASP A 51 13.62 20.45 -5.02
C ASP A 51 12.59 20.81 -3.94
N GLY A 52 12.25 19.87 -3.06
CA GLY A 52 11.25 20.06 -2.03
C GLY A 52 11.72 21.02 -0.93
N ALA A 53 10.78 21.78 -0.35
CA ALA A 53 11.06 22.76 0.72
C ALA A 53 11.67 22.14 2.00
N LEU A 54 11.55 20.83 2.20
CA LEU A 54 12.12 20.10 3.33
C LEU A 54 13.17 19.10 2.82
N SER A 55 14.42 19.56 2.75
CA SER A 55 15.54 18.74 2.27
C SER A 55 15.90 17.62 3.24
N TRP A 56 15.87 17.87 4.56
CA TRP A 56 16.25 16.92 5.61
C TRP A 56 15.06 16.36 6.38
N GLN A 57 14.99 15.03 6.49
CA GLN A 57 13.87 14.32 7.12
C GLN A 57 14.38 13.05 7.83
N PHE A 58 13.59 12.48 8.75
CA PHE A 58 13.86 11.12 9.24
C PHE A 58 13.59 10.08 8.12
N PRO A 59 14.29 8.93 8.11
CA PRO A 59 13.89 7.81 7.27
C PRO A 59 12.43 7.44 7.51
N ALA A 60 11.65 7.28 6.45
CA ALA A 60 10.21 7.07 6.55
C ALA A 60 9.63 6.33 5.35
N GLY A 61 8.64 5.48 5.61
CA GLY A 61 8.03 4.57 4.64
C GLY A 61 6.53 4.43 4.82
N MET A 62 5.82 4.12 3.73
CA MET A 62 4.37 3.88 3.77
C MET A 62 4.05 2.49 4.33
N ILE A 63 3.18 2.43 5.33
CA ILE A 63 2.68 1.16 5.88
C ILE A 63 1.56 0.64 4.97
N LYS A 64 1.81 -0.48 4.30
CA LYS A 64 0.80 -1.15 3.45
C LYS A 64 -0.25 -1.89 4.29
N PRO A 65 -1.44 -2.18 3.74
CA PRO A 65 -2.45 -2.98 4.42
C PRO A 65 -1.87 -4.31 4.90
N GLY A 66 -2.12 -4.67 6.17
CA GLY A 66 -1.60 -5.88 6.80
C GLY A 66 -0.12 -5.85 7.20
N ALA A 67 0.64 -4.81 6.83
CA ALA A 67 2.04 -4.68 7.24
C ALA A 67 2.18 -4.20 8.70
N SER A 68 3.19 -4.72 9.40
CA SER A 68 3.57 -4.24 10.73
C SER A 68 4.31 -2.91 10.62
N SER A 69 3.90 -1.92 11.42
CA SER A 69 4.61 -0.65 11.53
C SER A 69 6.07 -0.82 11.91
N GLN A 70 6.38 -1.73 12.84
CA GLN A 70 7.73 -1.97 13.35
C GLN A 70 8.64 -2.52 12.26
N VAL A 71 8.14 -3.47 11.46
CA VAL A 71 8.89 -4.06 10.34
C VAL A 71 9.19 -2.99 9.28
N VAL A 72 8.19 -2.17 8.92
CA VAL A 72 8.39 -1.09 7.95
C VAL A 72 9.40 -0.06 8.49
N THR A 73 9.30 0.34 9.77
CA THR A 73 10.28 1.27 10.38
C THR A 73 11.71 0.77 10.26
N VAL A 74 11.97 -0.52 10.52
CA VAL A 74 13.32 -1.09 10.40
C VAL A 74 13.76 -1.15 8.94
N GLN A 75 12.88 -1.56 8.03
CA GLN A 75 13.19 -1.65 6.60
C GLN A 75 13.64 -0.31 6.00
N GLU A 76 13.07 0.80 6.44
CA GLU A 76 13.46 2.15 5.97
C GLU A 76 14.82 2.62 6.50
N THR A 77 15.50 1.82 7.32
CA THR A 77 16.87 2.11 7.82
C THR A 77 17.96 1.28 7.15
N HIS A 78 17.59 0.38 6.23
CA HIS A 78 18.51 -0.44 5.43
C HIS A 78 18.81 0.19 4.07
#